data_AF-A0A835HXY8-F1
#
_entry.id   AF-A0A835HXY8-F1
#
_cell.length_a   1.000
_cell.length_b   1.000
_cell.length_c   1.000
_cell.angle_alpha   90.00
_cell.angle_beta   90.00
_cell.angle_gamma   90.00
#
_symmetry.space_group_name_H-M   'P 1'
#
loop_
_entity.id
_entity.type
_entity.pdbx_description
1 polymer ?
#
loop_
_entity_poly.entity_id
_entity_poly.type
_entity_poly.pdbx_seq_one_letter_code
_entity_poly.pdbx_strand_id
1 'polypeptide(L)'
;MKLATSSGLGQQVEEGEKRCLNSEESVPWHACAGPLVSLPTVGTRVVYFPQGHSEKVATSTNKEIDGRIPNYPNLPPQLICQLHNVTMHVS
;
A
#
# COMPACT_ATOMS: atom_id res chain seq x y z
N MET A 1 -2.77 34.41 -44.39
CA MET A 1 -3.86 33.52 -44.86
C MET A 1 -4.29 32.63 -43.71
N LYS A 2 -5.49 32.85 -43.19
CA LYS A 2 -6.19 32.02 -42.20
C LYS A 2 -6.76 30.80 -42.90
N LEU A 3 -6.74 29.64 -42.25
CA LEU A 3 -7.91 28.78 -42.21
C LEU A 3 -8.16 28.36 -40.77
N ALA A 4 -9.40 28.51 -40.34
CA ALA A 4 -9.93 28.05 -39.06
C ALA A 4 -11.17 27.21 -39.38
N THR A 5 -11.33 26.07 -38.69
CA THR A 5 -12.58 25.37 -38.34
C THR A 5 -12.15 24.03 -37.71
N SER A 6 -12.77 23.43 -36.70
CA SER A 6 -13.79 23.78 -35.70
C SER A 6 -13.90 22.58 -34.73
N SER A 7 -14.11 22.87 -33.44
CA SER A 7 -14.80 22.06 -32.41
C SER A 7 -14.63 20.53 -32.36
N GLY A 8 -14.09 20.06 -31.22
CA GLY A 8 -14.15 18.66 -30.78
C GLY A 8 -13.89 18.57 -29.28
N LEU A 9 -14.99 18.52 -28.53
CA LEU A 9 -15.12 18.26 -27.10
C LEU A 9 -14.35 16.98 -26.67
N GLY A 10 -13.65 17.03 -25.53
CA GLY A 10 -13.02 15.84 -24.95
C GLY A 10 -12.09 16.16 -23.79
N GLN A 11 -12.67 16.46 -22.62
CA GLN A 11 -11.95 16.34 -21.36
C GLN A 11 -11.47 14.89 -21.22
N GLN A 12 -10.16 14.64 -21.25
CA GLN A 12 -9.63 13.44 -20.61
C GLN A 12 -9.20 13.83 -19.21
N VAL A 13 -10.14 13.63 -18.28
CA VAL A 13 -9.85 13.41 -16.87
C VAL A 13 -9.04 12.12 -16.82
N GLU A 14 -7.71 12.23 -16.74
CA GLU A 14 -6.87 11.15 -16.19
C GLU A 14 -6.79 11.42 -14.68
N GLU A 15 -7.89 11.06 -14.03
CA GLU A 15 -7.93 10.78 -12.62
C GLU A 15 -7.22 9.44 -12.39
N GLY A 16 -6.14 9.48 -11.62
CA GLY A 16 -5.53 8.29 -11.08
C GLY A 16 -4.08 8.12 -11.45
N GLU A 17 -3.33 7.67 -10.45
CA GLU A 17 -2.06 6.99 -10.58
C GLU A 17 -0.79 7.84 -10.42
N LYS A 18 -0.04 7.41 -9.41
CA LYS A 18 1.38 7.66 -9.18
C LYS A 18 1.79 9.09 -8.78
N ARG A 19 1.29 9.54 -7.62
CA ARG A 19 2.27 10.06 -6.65
C ARG A 19 3.02 8.88 -6.05
N CYS A 20 3.84 8.23 -6.89
CA CYS A 20 5.00 7.47 -6.41
C CYS A 20 5.65 8.36 -5.37
N LEU A 21 5.97 7.82 -4.20
CA LEU A 21 6.72 8.49 -3.16
C LEU A 21 7.98 9.06 -3.83
N ASN A 22 7.94 10.34 -4.19
CA ASN A 22 8.87 10.96 -5.13
C ASN A 22 10.10 11.52 -4.40
N SER A 23 10.47 10.89 -3.29
CA SER A 23 11.79 11.04 -2.71
C SER A 23 12.71 10.00 -3.35
N GLU A 24 13.80 10.47 -3.96
CA GLU A 24 14.89 9.67 -4.54
C GLU A 24 15.45 8.59 -3.59
N GLU A 25 15.22 8.72 -2.28
CA GLU A 25 15.61 7.76 -1.25
C GLU A 25 14.71 6.50 -1.17
N SER A 26 13.46 6.55 -1.65
CA SER A 26 12.54 5.40 -1.59
C SER A 26 12.73 4.41 -2.76
N VAL A 27 13.45 4.82 -3.80
CA VAL A 27 13.68 4.05 -5.04
C VAL A 27 14.40 2.71 -4.81
N PRO A 28 15.43 2.60 -3.94
CA PRO A 28 16.15 1.34 -3.74
C PRO A 28 15.27 0.22 -3.18
N TRP A 29 14.36 0.53 -2.26
CA TRP A 29 13.54 -0.48 -1.61
C TRP A 29 12.44 -1.02 -2.52
N HIS A 30 11.84 -0.14 -3.34
CA HIS A 30 10.82 -0.54 -4.32
C HIS A 30 11.38 -1.46 -5.40
N ALA A 31 12.66 -1.28 -5.79
CA ALA A 31 13.33 -2.18 -6.72
C ALA A 31 13.51 -3.60 -6.15
N CYS A 32 13.71 -3.73 -4.83
CA CYS A 32 13.95 -5.02 -4.17
C CYS A 32 12.67 -5.72 -3.67
N ALA A 33 11.59 -4.99 -3.36
CA ALA A 33 10.38 -5.55 -2.77
C ALA A 33 9.55 -6.42 -3.74
N GLY A 34 9.73 -6.22 -5.05
CA GLY A 34 9.00 -6.92 -6.10
C GLY A 34 7.73 -6.18 -6.57
N PRO A 35 7.25 -6.47 -7.80
CA PRO A 35 6.24 -5.67 -8.48
C PRO A 35 4.84 -5.73 -7.85
N LEU A 36 4.60 -6.66 -6.93
CA LEU A 36 3.33 -6.82 -6.23
C LEU A 36 3.26 -6.06 -4.90
N VAL A 37 4.35 -5.41 -4.49
CA VAL A 37 4.40 -4.67 -3.23
C VAL A 37 4.07 -3.20 -3.48
N SER A 38 2.94 -2.76 -2.91
CA SER A 38 2.55 -1.36 -2.87
C SER A 38 2.36 -0.90 -1.43
N LEU A 39 2.82 0.30 -1.11
CA LEU A 39 2.65 0.89 0.22
C LEU A 39 1.56 1.97 0.21
N PRO A 40 0.72 2.03 1.26
CA PRO A 40 -0.25 3.11 1.40
C PRO A 40 0.42 4.46 1.63
N THR A 41 -0.20 5.54 1.16
CA THR A 41 0.31 6.91 1.35
C THR A 41 0.13 7.36 2.80
N VAL A 42 1.14 8.03 3.36
CA VAL A 42 1.06 8.62 4.71
C VAL A 42 -0.11 9.61 4.79
N GLY A 43 -0.81 9.61 5.92
CA GLY A 43 -2.01 10.42 6.18
C GLY A 43 -3.33 9.77 5.71
N THR A 44 -3.27 8.69 4.92
CA THR A 44 -4.48 7.99 4.44
C THR A 44 -5.09 7.07 5.50
N ARG A 45 -6.37 6.71 5.29
CA ARG A 45 -7.04 5.67 6.07
C ARG A 45 -6.73 4.30 5.49
N VAL A 46 -6.37 3.36 6.36
CA VAL A 46 -6.07 1.97 6.01
C VAL A 46 -6.90 1.03 6.89
N VAL A 47 -7.12 -0.19 6.41
CA VAL A 47 -7.72 -1.27 7.21
C VAL A 47 -6.61 -2.21 7.64
N TYR A 48 -6.44 -2.37 8.95
CA TYR A 48 -5.50 -3.31 9.55
C TYR A 48 -6.21 -4.64 9.89
N PHE A 49 -5.62 -5.75 9.46
CA PHE A 49 -6.12 -7.11 9.71
C PHE A 49 -5.18 -7.83 10.70
N PRO A 50 -5.55 -7.96 11.99
CA PRO A 50 -4.71 -8.63 13.00
C PRO A 50 -4.38 -10.09 12.66
N GLN A 51 -5.30 -10.79 11.97
CA GLN A 51 -5.09 -12.16 11.51
C GLN A 51 -3.93 -12.25 10.52
N GLY A 52 -3.95 -11.44 9.45
CA GLY A 52 -2.88 -11.41 8.44
C GLY A 52 -1.51 -11.04 9.00
N HIS A 53 -1.47 -10.21 10.05
CA HIS A 53 -0.22 -9.94 10.77
C HIS A 53 0.33 -11.20 11.45
N SER A 54 -0.53 -11.94 12.15
CA SER A 54 -0.16 -13.18 12.84
C SER A 54 0.38 -14.23 11.86
N GLU A 55 -0.28 -14.37 10.70
CA GLU A 55 0.16 -15.25 9.60
C GLU A 55 1.55 -14.86 9.09
N LYS A 56 1.79 -13.57 8.85
CA LYS A 56 3.11 -13.08 8.41
C LYS A 56 4.22 -13.34 9.44
N VAL A 57 3.94 -13.12 10.73
CA VAL A 57 4.90 -13.40 11.82
C VAL A 57 5.24 -14.89 11.86
N ALA A 58 4.23 -15.76 11.73
CA ALA A 58 4.44 -17.20 11.68
C ALA A 58 5.38 -17.62 10.54
N THR A 59 5.14 -17.14 9.32
CA THR A 59 6.01 -17.40 8.17
C THR A 59 7.46 -16.95 8.42
N SER A 60 7.65 -15.76 9.01
CA SER A 60 8.99 -15.20 9.24
C SER A 60 9.83 -15.96 10.27
N THR A 61 9.18 -16.59 11.25
CA THR A 61 9.88 -17.29 12.34
C THR A 61 10.13 -18.77 12.04
N ASN A 62 9.68 -19.29 10.88
CA ASN A 62 9.61 -20.71 10.56
C ASN A 62 9.05 -21.55 11.73
N LYS A 63 8.21 -20.91 12.54
CA LYS A 63 7.31 -21.58 13.44
C LYS A 63 6.06 -21.72 12.61
N GLU A 64 5.92 -22.87 11.96
CA GLU A 64 4.59 -23.41 11.72
C GLU A 64 3.99 -23.49 13.13
N ILE A 65 3.31 -22.40 13.52
CA ILE A 65 2.45 -22.38 14.70
C ILE A 65 1.68 -23.68 14.59
N ASP A 66 1.62 -24.43 15.67
CA ASP A 66 0.79 -25.62 15.83
C ASP A 66 -0.71 -25.29 15.58
N GLY A 67 -1.04 -24.97 14.32
CA GLY A 67 -2.28 -24.44 13.75
C GLY A 67 -2.87 -23.17 14.35
N ARG A 68 -2.45 -22.73 15.54
CA ARG A 68 -3.27 -21.85 16.37
C ARG A 68 -2.83 -20.39 16.30
N ILE A 69 -3.50 -19.65 15.43
CA ILE A 69 -3.61 -18.20 15.57
C ILE A 69 -4.29 -17.92 16.93
N PRO A 70 -3.66 -17.14 17.83
CA PRO A 70 -4.29 -16.79 19.10
C PRO A 70 -5.64 -16.10 18.84
N ASN A 71 -6.70 -16.61 19.45
CA ASN A 71 -8.02 -16.00 19.37
C ASN A 71 -8.05 -14.82 20.33
N TYR A 72 -8.28 -13.62 19.79
CA TYR A 72 -8.48 -12.40 20.55
C TYR A 72 -9.97 -12.03 20.52
N PRO A 73 -10.80 -12.55 21.44
CA PRO A 73 -12.25 -12.41 21.39
C PRO A 73 -12.75 -10.97 21.48
N ASN A 74 -11.93 -10.07 22.04
CA ASN A 74 -12.24 -8.65 22.18
C ASN A 74 -11.61 -7.77 21.08
N LEU A 75 -10.89 -8.37 20.12
CA LEU A 75 -10.25 -7.64 19.04
C LEU A 75 -11.08 -7.76 17.77
N PRO A 76 -11.55 -6.64 17.20
CA PRO A 76 -12.22 -6.67 15.91
C PRO A 76 -11.31 -7.28 14.82
N PRO A 77 -11.86 -8.04 13.86
CA PRO A 77 -11.09 -8.64 12.77
C PRO A 77 -10.52 -7.60 11.79
N GLN A 78 -11.04 -6.36 11.83
CA GLN A 78 -10.65 -5.24 10.98
C GLN A 78 -10.64 -3.97 11.81
N LEU A 79 -9.55 -3.20 11.71
CA LEU A 79 -9.42 -1.90 12.37
C LEU A 79 -9.18 -0.82 11.32
N ILE A 80 -9.98 0.25 11.34
CA ILE A 80 -9.74 1.42 10.49
C ILE A 80 -8.76 2.34 11.22
N CYS A 81 -7.60 2.60 10.60
CA CYS A 81 -6.52 3.38 11.17
C CYS A 81 -6.09 4.51 10.23
N GLN A 82 -5.51 5.58 10.77
CA GLN A 82 -4.76 6.54 9.97
C GLN A 82 -3.28 6.15 9.94
N LEU A 83 -2.69 6.12 8.75
CA LEU A 83 -1.28 5.83 8.57
C LEU A 83 -0.44 7.07 8.91
N HIS A 84 0.31 7.01 10.01
CA HIS A 84 1.08 8.16 10.48
C HIS A 84 2.47 8.26 9.85
N ASN A 85 3.15 7.12 9.69
CA ASN A 85 4.50 7.08 9.13
C ASN A 85 4.77 5.72 8.47
N VAL A 86 5.68 5.72 7.51
CA VAL A 86 6.21 4.51 6.86
C VAL A 86 7.74 4.64 6.83
N THR A 87 8.43 3.65 7.40
CA THR A 87 9.89 3.56 7.37
C THR A 87 10.29 2.28 6.66
N MET A 88 11.28 2.35 5.78
CA MET A 88 11.73 1.24 4.94
C MET A 88 13.24 1.03 5.17
N HIS A 89 13.66 -0.23 5.30
CA HIS A 89 15.05 -0.60 5.59
C HIS A 89 15.53 -1.69 4.64
N VAL A 90 16.60 -1.44 3.88
CA VAL A 90 17.31 -2.49 3.14
C VAL A 90 18.31 -3.15 4.09
N SER A 91 18.34 -4.49 4.12
CA SER A 91 19.34 -5.27 4.86
C SER A 91 20.50 -5.71 3.96
#